data_AF-X1TBH4-F1
#
_entry.id   AF-X1TBH4-F1
#
_cell.length_a   1.000
_cell.length_b   1.000
_cell.length_c   1.000
_cell.angle_alpha   90.00
_cell.angle_beta   90.00
_cell.angle_gamma   90.00
#
_symmetry.space_group_name_H-M   'P 1'
#
loop_
_entity.id
_entity.type
_entity.pdbx_description
1 polymer ?
#
loop_
_entity_poly.entity_id
_entity_poly.type
_entity_poly.pdbx_seq_one_letter_code
_entity_poly.pdbx_strand_id
1 'polypeptide(L)' 'MPEKIIGILGGMGPEATIDLFYKIIKFNPSEKDQDHLRIIIDNNPK' A
#
# COMPACT_ATOMS: atom_id res chain seq x y z
N MET A 1 -2.67 -17.89 -12.06
CA MET A 1 -3.47 -17.55 -10.86
C MET A 1 -3.91 -16.10 -11.01
N PRO A 2 -5.12 -15.71 -10.59
CA PRO A 2 -5.50 -14.31 -10.60
C PRO A 2 -4.51 -13.49 -9.77
N GLU A 3 -4.24 -12.26 -10.22
CA GLU A 3 -3.41 -11.30 -9.51
C GLU A 3 -3.99 -11.08 -8.10
N LYS A 4 -3.14 -11.17 -7.07
CA LYS A 4 -3.55 -10.93 -5.68
C LYS A 4 -3.52 -9.43 -5.40
N ILE A 5 -4.55 -8.92 -4.72
CA ILE A 5 -4.69 -7.51 -4.35
C ILE A 5 -4.55 -7.39 -2.84
N ILE A 6 -3.72 -6.45 -2.38
CA ILE A 6 -3.60 -6.11 -0.96
C ILE A 6 -4.63 -5.02 -0.63
N GLY A 7 -5.43 -5.26 0.40
CA GLY A 7 -6.30 -4.25 0.99
C GLY A 7 -5.69 -3.70 2.28
N ILE A 8 -5.61 -2.38 2.43
CA ILE A 8 -5.18 -1.71 3.65
C ILE A 8 -6.35 -0.87 4.18
N LEU A 9 -6.82 -1.20 5.38
CA LEU A 9 -7.72 -0.35 6.16
C LEU A 9 -6.88 0.51 7.10
N GLY A 10 -6.78 1.79 6.79
CA GLY A 10 -5.96 2.76 7.50
C GLY A 10 -6.79 3.91 8.08
N GLY A 11 -6.09 4.91 8.61
CA GLY A 11 -6.71 6.07 9.27
C GLY A 11 -6.43 6.19 10.76
N MET A 12 -5.59 5.30 11.33
CA MET A 12 -5.24 5.24 12.76
C MET A 12 -3.75 5.58 13.04
N GLY A 13 -3.17 6.70 12.60
CA GLY A 13 -3.71 7.88 11.90
C GLY A 13 -3.37 7.91 10.40
N PRO A 14 -3.78 8.97 9.66
CA PRO A 14 -3.46 9.12 8.24
C PRO A 14 -1.97 9.06 7.91
N GLU A 15 -1.12 9.67 8.77
CA GLU A 15 0.33 9.66 8.60
C GLU A 15 0.91 8.24 8.71
N ALA A 16 0.38 7.41 9.62
CA ALA A 16 0.79 6.02 9.76
C ALA A 16 0.43 5.19 8.51
N THR A 17 -0.73 5.47 7.89
CA THR A 17 -1.12 4.82 6.63
C THR A 17 -0.15 5.17 5.50
N ILE A 18 0.25 6.44 5.38
CA ILE A 18 1.21 6.88 4.35
C ILE A 18 2.59 6.29 4.61
N ASP A 19 3.05 6.29 5.86
CA ASP A 19 4.32 5.67 6.25
C ASP A 19 4.36 4.17 5.94
N LEU A 20 3.26 3.44 6.19
CA LEU A 20 3.13 2.04 5.79
C LEU A 20 3.24 1.87 4.27
N PHE A 21 2.49 2.65 3.49
CA PHE A 21 2.55 2.56 2.03
C PHE A 21 3.94 2.88 1.49
N TYR A 22 4.59 3.91 2.02
CA TYR A 22 5.96 4.26 1.68
C TYR A 22 6.95 3.13 1.99
N LYS A 23 6.82 2.48 3.16
CA LYS A 23 7.64 1.32 3.53
C LYS A 23 7.42 0.15 2.57
N ILE A 24 6.18 -0.12 2.17
CA ILE A 24 5.89 -1.19 1.20
C ILE A 24 6.63 -0.94 -0.12
N ILE A 25 6.55 0.28 -0.67
CA ILE A 25 7.28 0.63 -1.91
C ILE A 25 8.79 0.49 -1.71
N LYS A 26 9.33 1.01 -0.60
CA LYS A 26 10.77 1.02 -0.34
C LYS A 26 11.37 -0.37 -0.12
N PHE A 27 10.64 -1.28 0.51
CA PHE A 27 11.11 -2.62 0.85
C PHE A 27 10.67 -3.70 -0.14
N ASN A 28 9.86 -3.36 -1.14
CA ASN A 28 9.52 -4.21 -2.27
C ASN A 28 10.07 -3.59 -3.58
N PRO A 29 11.38 -3.74 -3.86
CA PRO A 29 11.98 -3.17 -5.05
C PRO A 29 11.34 -3.75 -6.31
N SER A 30 11.06 -2.88 -7.27
CA SER A 30 10.42 -3.16 -8.56
C SER A 30 11.26 -2.48 -9.65
N GLU A 31 11.44 -3.12 -10.81
CA GLU A 31 12.26 -2.56 -11.90
C GLU A 31 11.53 -1.46 -12.70
N LYS A 32 10.20 -1.50 -12.67
CA LYS A 32 9.28 -0.56 -13.31
C LYS A 32 7.99 -0.47 -12.48
N ASP A 33 7.20 0.57 -12.72
CA ASP A 33 5.99 0.85 -11.94
C ASP A 33 4.98 -0.30 -11.95
N GLN A 34 4.86 -1.02 -13.08
CA GLN A 34 3.91 -2.13 -13.23
C GLN A 34 4.30 -3.38 -12.42
N ASP A 35 5.52 -3.44 -11.90
CA ASP A 35 5.98 -4.55 -11.06
C ASP A 35 5.72 -4.30 -9.58
N HIS A 36 5.13 -3.14 -9.20
CA HIS A 36 4.69 -2.91 -7.83
C HIS A 36 3.45 -3.74 -7.49
N LEU A 37 3.33 -4.03 -6.19
CA LEU A 37 2.14 -4.69 -5.66
C LEU A 37 0.90 -3.85 -5.94
N ARG A 38 -0.18 -4.51 -6.38
CA ARG A 38 -1.49 -3.87 -6.49
C ARG A 38 -2.12 -3.71 -5.11
N ILE A 39 -2.31 -2.46 -4.68
CA ILE A 39 -2.79 -2.12 -3.34
C ILE A 39 -4.01 -1.19 -3.44
N ILE A 40 -5.04 -1.48 -2.65
CA ILE A 40 -6.18 -0.58 -2.41
C ILE A 40 -6.13 -0.15 -0.95
N ILE A 41 -6.13 1.16 -0.71
CA ILE A 41 -6.08 1.75 0.62
C ILE A 41 -7.40 2.48 0.88
N ASP A 42 -8.12 2.04 1.90
CA ASP A 42 -9.19 2.83 2.51
C ASP A 42 -8.60 3.56 3.73
N ASN A 43 -8.50 4.89 3.65
CA ASN A 43 -7.97 5.72 4.73
C ASN A 43 -9.11 6.56 5.30
N ASN A 44 -9.68 6.09 6.41
CA ASN A 44 -10.81 6.74 7.06
C ASN A 44 -10.44 7.12 8.50
N PRO A 45 -10.03 8.38 8.74
CA PRO A 45 -9.69 8.86 10.08
C PRO A 45 -10.88 9.36 10.92
N LYS A 46 -12.12 9.20 10.42
CA LYS A 46 -13.34 9.63 11.13
C LYS A 46 -13.73 8.68 12.25
#